data_AF-W1I5W8-F1
#
_entry.id   AF-W1I5W8-F1
#
_cell.length_a   1.000
_cell.length_b   1.000
_cell.length_c   1.000
_cell.angle_alpha   90.00
_cell.angle_beta   90.00
_cell.angle_gamma   90.00
#
_symmetry.space_group_name_H-M   'P 1'
#
loop_
_entity.id
_entity.type
_entity.pdbx_description
1 polymer ?
#
loop_
_entity_poly.entity_id
_entity_poly.type
_entity_poly.pdbx_seq_one_letter_code
_entity_poly.pdbx_strand_id
1 'polypeptide(L)'
;MKRIRMYENGEFDLYIYRKKPQLSPSQAREKNRKSQNSKIERKRLEEVINDGIECGFIDREEYHTLVADGLGLTVEEYWSKLTRARKSNLNRAKNNIIEIIRNNFTVGDSFVTLTFRDKEGFDWTDWATCVYELDKYFKRLKHKYGRDLKYICIPELQKENGRNAWHYHILINLKYGSFDFREFNPIWGLGYVTVKPITSTGGLGWYLSAYLTECLQDIPQNKKTYFASRNLTKPIIIDNPEDVENVLANNEHLSVAYNKTVNSDYIDCEYIEFR
;
A
#
# COMPACT_ATOMS: atom_id res chain seq x y z
N MET A 1 -7.84 -1.95 25.80
CA MET A 1 -8.47 -2.83 24.77
C MET A 1 -7.35 -3.58 24.07
N LYS A 2 -7.48 -4.89 23.90
CA LYS A 2 -6.53 -5.68 23.12
C LYS A 2 -7.16 -6.05 21.77
N ARG A 3 -6.34 -6.29 20.75
CA ARG A 3 -6.75 -6.82 19.45
C ARG A 3 -5.62 -7.65 18.88
N ILE A 4 -5.96 -8.79 18.28
CA ILE A 4 -5.04 -9.65 17.56
C ILE A 4 -5.32 -9.58 16.06
N ARG A 5 -4.26 -9.64 15.26
CA ARG A 5 -4.31 -9.98 13.84
C ARG A 5 -3.62 -11.31 13.65
N MET A 6 -4.37 -12.31 13.22
CA MET A 6 -3.86 -13.67 13.04
C MET A 6 -3.64 -13.95 11.55
N TYR A 7 -2.47 -14.44 11.21
CA TYR A 7 -2.06 -14.76 9.85
C TYR A 7 -2.26 -16.24 9.53
N GLU A 8 -2.37 -16.59 8.24
CA GLU A 8 -2.58 -17.98 7.78
C GLU A 8 -1.45 -18.95 8.20
N ASN A 9 -0.25 -18.44 8.45
CA ASN A 9 0.90 -19.23 8.92
C ASN A 9 0.92 -19.48 10.44
N GLY A 10 -0.09 -19.02 11.19
CA GLY A 10 -0.16 -19.16 12.65
C GLY A 10 0.56 -18.05 13.43
N GLU A 11 1.36 -17.21 12.77
CA GLU A 11 1.91 -15.99 13.39
C GLU A 11 0.78 -15.00 13.69
N PHE A 12 1.02 -14.10 14.64
CA PHE A 12 0.05 -13.05 14.94
C PHE A 12 0.68 -11.77 15.47
N ASP A 13 -0.05 -10.67 15.31
CA ASP A 13 0.29 -9.38 15.89
C ASP A 13 -0.70 -9.01 17.01
N LEU A 14 -0.20 -8.58 18.16
CA LEU A 14 -0.99 -8.08 19.28
C LEU A 14 -0.91 -6.55 19.35
N TYR A 15 -2.08 -5.92 19.51
CA TYR A 15 -2.25 -4.50 19.73
C TYR A 15 -2.87 -4.28 21.10
N ILE A 16 -2.20 -3.52 21.97
CA ILE A 16 -2.69 -3.15 23.30
C ILE A 16 -2.91 -1.65 23.33
N TYR A 17 -4.17 -1.24 23.34
CA TYR A 17 -4.59 0.16 23.37
C TYR A 17 -4.87 0.63 24.79
N ARG A 18 -4.24 1.73 25.18
CA ARG A 18 -4.44 2.44 26.45
C ARG A 18 -4.94 3.86 26.15
N LYS A 19 -6.16 4.19 26.61
CA LYS A 19 -6.70 5.55 26.46
C LYS A 19 -6.00 6.49 27.43
N LYS A 20 -5.63 7.68 26.97
CA LYS A 20 -5.19 8.78 27.84
C LYS A 20 -6.40 9.53 28.41
N PRO A 21 -6.28 10.15 29.60
CA PRO A 21 -7.30 11.05 30.13
C PRO A 21 -7.64 12.13 29.08
N GLN A 22 -8.94 12.31 28.81
CA GLN A 22 -9.41 13.20 27.74
C GLN A 22 -9.46 14.67 28.19
N LEU A 23 -9.34 15.59 27.22
CA LEU A 23 -9.87 16.96 27.29
C LEU A 23 -11.39 16.93 27.58
N SER A 24 -11.95 18.01 28.12
CA SER A 24 -13.34 18.01 28.62
C SER A 24 -14.39 17.75 27.51
N PRO A 25 -15.58 17.23 27.84
CA PRO A 25 -16.63 16.92 26.85
C PRO A 25 -17.05 18.09 25.95
N SER A 26 -16.91 19.33 26.42
CA SER A 26 -17.19 20.54 25.63
C SER A 26 -16.15 20.76 24.53
N GLN A 27 -14.86 20.57 24.85
CA GLN A 27 -13.74 20.73 23.91
C GLN A 27 -13.79 19.67 22.78
N ALA A 28 -14.22 18.45 23.09
CA ALA A 28 -14.37 17.37 22.10
C ALA A 28 -15.55 17.59 21.14
N ARG A 29 -16.71 18.05 21.64
CA ARG A 29 -17.91 18.32 20.83
C ARG A 29 -17.70 19.44 19.83
N GLU A 30 -17.03 20.52 20.24
CA GLU A 30 -16.77 21.66 19.36
C GLU A 30 -15.82 21.30 18.21
N LYS A 31 -14.78 20.50 18.49
CA LYS A 31 -13.83 20.01 17.47
C LYS A 31 -14.48 19.08 16.45
N ASN A 32 -15.37 18.17 16.89
CA ASN A 32 -16.09 17.25 16.00
C ASN A 32 -17.10 17.98 15.09
N ARG A 33 -17.84 18.96 15.62
CA ARG A 33 -18.79 19.76 14.84
C ARG A 33 -18.09 20.58 13.74
N LYS A 34 -16.95 21.20 14.04
CA LYS A 34 -16.11 21.90 13.05
C LYS A 34 -15.56 20.94 11.97
N SER A 35 -15.17 19.72 12.34
CA SER A 35 -14.66 18.72 11.40
C SER A 35 -15.71 18.12 10.46
N GLN A 36 -16.97 18.04 10.87
CA GLN A 36 -18.03 17.40 10.07
C GLN A 36 -18.61 18.37 9.02
N ASN A 37 -18.85 19.62 9.40
CA ASN A 37 -19.32 20.66 8.48
C ASN A 37 -18.29 20.95 7.37
N SER A 38 -17.01 21.01 7.71
CA SER A 38 -15.92 21.19 6.73
C SER A 38 -15.81 20.05 5.70
N LYS A 39 -16.17 18.81 6.07
CA LYS A 39 -16.14 17.67 5.14
C LYS A 39 -17.29 17.70 4.12
N ILE A 40 -18.47 18.15 4.54
CA ILE A 40 -19.65 18.25 3.67
C ILE A 40 -19.45 19.37 2.65
N GLU A 41 -18.99 20.54 3.11
CA GLU A 41 -18.74 21.69 2.25
C GLU A 41 -17.64 21.39 1.24
N ARG A 42 -16.57 20.73 1.70
CA ARG A 42 -15.49 20.24 0.82
C ARG A 42 -16.02 19.36 -0.30
N LYS A 43 -16.87 18.38 0.00
CA LYS A 43 -17.36 17.43 -1.01
C LYS A 43 -18.19 18.14 -2.09
N ARG A 44 -19.04 19.09 -1.69
CA ARG A 44 -19.83 19.91 -2.62
C ARG A 44 -18.96 20.81 -3.50
N LEU A 45 -17.96 21.47 -2.89
CA LEU A 45 -17.00 22.30 -3.63
C LEU A 45 -16.15 21.46 -4.60
N GLU A 46 -15.67 20.29 -4.17
CA GLU A 46 -14.91 19.37 -5.02
C GLU A 46 -15.74 18.87 -6.22
N GLU A 47 -17.04 18.60 -6.05
CA GLU A 47 -17.95 18.20 -7.14
C GLU A 47 -18.12 19.34 -8.16
N VAL A 48 -18.47 20.56 -7.73
CA VAL A 48 -18.69 21.71 -8.62
C VAL A 48 -17.42 22.11 -9.38
N ILE A 49 -16.25 22.04 -8.73
CA ILE A 49 -15.00 22.48 -9.36
C ILE A 49 -14.41 21.37 -10.25
N ASN A 50 -14.62 20.08 -9.94
CA ASN A 50 -14.24 18.99 -10.85
C ASN A 50 -14.99 19.08 -12.18
N ASP A 51 -16.29 19.43 -12.16
CA ASP A 51 -17.07 19.69 -13.37
C ASP A 51 -16.45 20.84 -14.19
N GLY A 52 -15.94 21.89 -13.52
CA GLY A 52 -15.22 22.99 -14.14
C GLY A 52 -13.87 22.61 -14.77
N ILE A 53 -13.11 21.69 -14.14
CA ILE A 53 -11.85 21.14 -14.69
C ILE A 53 -12.14 20.25 -15.90
N GLU A 54 -13.12 19.36 -15.82
CA GLU A 54 -13.49 18.47 -16.93
C GLU A 54 -13.98 19.26 -18.15
N CYS A 55 -14.57 20.43 -17.93
CA CYS A 55 -14.97 21.36 -18.97
C CYS A 55 -13.85 22.33 -19.41
N GLY A 56 -12.65 22.24 -18.83
CA GLY A 56 -11.48 23.04 -19.22
C GLY A 56 -11.50 24.51 -18.80
N PHE A 57 -12.36 24.88 -17.84
CA PHE A 57 -12.55 26.27 -17.41
C PHE A 57 -11.62 26.73 -16.26
N ILE A 58 -10.96 25.81 -15.56
CA ILE A 58 -10.16 26.10 -14.36
C ILE A 58 -8.85 25.31 -14.43
N ASP A 59 -7.72 25.98 -14.22
CA ASP A 59 -6.42 25.31 -14.13
C ASP A 59 -6.15 24.72 -12.73
N ARG A 60 -5.10 23.91 -12.62
CA ARG A 60 -4.82 23.13 -11.40
C ARG A 60 -4.39 23.99 -10.20
N GLU A 61 -3.68 25.09 -10.43
CA GLU A 61 -3.25 25.99 -9.35
C GLU A 61 -4.44 26.83 -8.87
N GLU A 62 -5.29 27.25 -9.81
CA GLU A 62 -6.54 27.93 -9.54
C GLU A 62 -7.52 27.04 -8.75
N TYR A 63 -7.64 25.74 -9.07
CA TYR A 63 -8.40 24.75 -8.30
C TYR A 63 -7.97 24.73 -6.82
N HIS A 64 -6.66 24.59 -6.57
CA HIS A 64 -6.16 24.46 -5.21
C HIS A 64 -6.36 25.74 -4.40
N THR A 65 -6.32 26.89 -5.06
CA THR A 65 -6.60 28.20 -4.45
C THR A 65 -8.08 28.35 -4.10
N LEU A 66 -8.99 28.03 -5.03
CA LEU A 66 -10.44 28.09 -4.82
C LEU A 66 -10.92 27.15 -3.71
N VAL A 67 -10.37 25.94 -3.64
CA VAL A 67 -10.69 25.01 -2.56
C VAL A 67 -10.13 25.48 -1.22
N ALA A 68 -8.96 26.13 -1.19
CA ALA A 68 -8.43 26.71 0.04
C ALA A 68 -9.34 27.82 0.57
N ASP A 69 -9.77 28.73 -0.32
CA ASP A 69 -10.67 29.84 0.01
C ASP A 69 -12.05 29.36 0.47
N GLY A 70 -12.67 28.41 -0.25
CA GLY A 70 -13.94 27.82 0.15
C GLY A 70 -13.91 27.06 1.49
N LEU A 71 -12.72 26.70 1.97
CA LEU A 71 -12.50 26.11 3.30
C LEU A 71 -12.11 27.14 4.37
N GLY A 72 -11.98 28.42 4.01
CA GLY A 72 -11.49 29.49 4.87
C GLY A 72 -10.06 29.26 5.34
N LEU A 73 -9.21 28.69 4.48
CA LEU A 73 -7.81 28.37 4.76
C LEU A 73 -6.88 29.19 3.88
N THR A 74 -5.67 29.44 4.36
CA THR A 74 -4.62 29.88 3.45
C THR A 74 -4.24 28.74 2.49
N VAL A 75 -3.70 29.09 1.32
CA VAL A 75 -3.18 28.11 0.35
C VAL A 75 -2.14 27.20 1.00
N GLU A 76 -1.27 27.75 1.85
CA GLU A 76 -0.24 27.01 2.58
C GLU A 76 -0.82 26.03 3.63
N GLU A 77 -1.83 26.46 4.38
CA GLU A 77 -2.56 25.58 5.31
C GLU A 77 -3.31 24.46 4.60
N TYR A 78 -3.90 24.76 3.44
CA TYR A 78 -4.56 23.78 2.59
C TYR A 78 -3.56 22.75 2.06
N TRP A 79 -2.42 23.19 1.49
CA TRP A 79 -1.35 22.29 1.05
C TRP A 79 -0.78 21.44 2.19
N SER A 80 -0.61 22.02 3.37
CA SER A 80 -0.17 21.29 4.58
C SER A 80 -1.17 20.20 4.98
N LYS A 81 -2.47 20.51 5.01
CA LYS A 81 -3.54 19.52 5.28
C LYS A 81 -3.62 18.46 4.20
N LEU A 82 -3.51 18.83 2.94
CA LEU A 82 -3.59 17.93 1.79
C LEU A 82 -2.38 16.97 1.77
N THR A 83 -1.19 17.48 2.11
CA THR A 83 0.03 16.69 2.31
C THR A 83 -0.12 15.73 3.50
N ARG A 84 -0.69 16.18 4.63
CA ARG A 84 -0.97 15.32 5.79
C ARG A 84 -1.98 14.22 5.47
N ALA A 85 -3.04 14.54 4.72
CA ALA A 85 -4.04 13.58 4.27
C ALA A 85 -3.45 12.55 3.30
N ARG A 86 -2.64 13.00 2.33
CA ARG A 86 -1.87 12.14 1.41
C ARG A 86 -0.93 11.21 2.19
N LYS A 87 -0.18 11.72 3.16
CA LYS A 87 0.69 10.92 4.04
C LYS A 87 -0.09 9.88 4.84
N SER A 88 -1.27 10.25 5.37
CA SER A 88 -2.16 9.32 6.07
C SER A 88 -2.71 8.21 5.16
N ASN A 89 -3.15 8.57 3.94
CA ASN A 89 -3.60 7.62 2.92
C ASN A 89 -2.48 6.66 2.52
N LEU A 90 -1.27 7.18 2.29
CA LEU A 90 -0.10 6.37 1.96
C LEU A 90 0.22 5.39 3.09
N ASN A 91 0.28 5.85 4.34
CA ASN A 91 0.55 4.97 5.48
C ASN A 91 -0.50 3.85 5.62
N ARG A 92 -1.78 4.15 5.35
CA ARG A 92 -2.82 3.11 5.29
C ARG A 92 -2.56 2.11 4.18
N ALA A 93 -2.22 2.58 2.98
CA ALA A 93 -1.91 1.71 1.85
C ALA A 93 -0.70 0.81 2.14
N LYS A 94 0.37 1.37 2.72
CA LYS A 94 1.56 0.63 3.15
C LYS A 94 1.23 -0.47 4.14
N ASN A 95 0.50 -0.13 5.21
CA ASN A 95 0.11 -1.12 6.23
C ASN A 95 -0.74 -2.23 5.62
N ASN A 96 -1.72 -1.88 4.77
CA ASN A 96 -2.55 -2.88 4.09
C ASN A 96 -1.73 -3.79 3.17
N ILE A 97 -0.73 -3.25 2.46
CA ILE A 97 0.19 -4.06 1.65
C ILE A 97 1.03 -4.99 2.53
N ILE A 98 1.60 -4.49 3.63
CA ILE A 98 2.38 -5.30 4.57
C ILE A 98 1.54 -6.46 5.12
N GLU A 99 0.30 -6.18 5.54
CA GLU A 99 -0.65 -7.19 6.05
C GLU A 99 -0.97 -8.25 4.99
N ILE A 100 -1.25 -7.83 3.76
CA ILE A 100 -1.49 -8.73 2.63
C ILE A 100 -0.25 -9.58 2.35
N ILE A 101 0.95 -8.97 2.39
CA ILE A 101 2.19 -9.68 2.11
C ILE A 101 2.42 -10.78 3.16
N ARG A 102 2.34 -10.44 4.44
CA ARG A 102 2.53 -11.37 5.54
C ARG A 102 1.53 -12.53 5.52
N ASN A 103 0.30 -12.28 5.09
CA ASN A 103 -0.74 -13.30 5.05
C ASN A 103 -0.65 -14.25 3.84
N ASN A 104 -0.02 -13.83 2.74
CA ASN A 104 -0.11 -14.56 1.47
C ASN A 104 1.22 -15.08 0.93
N PHE A 105 2.34 -14.56 1.44
CA PHE A 105 3.67 -14.94 0.97
C PHE A 105 4.54 -15.33 2.16
N THR A 106 5.43 -16.28 1.91
CA THR A 106 6.26 -16.93 2.92
C THR A 106 7.71 -16.95 2.50
N VAL A 107 8.61 -17.28 3.44
CA VAL A 107 10.02 -17.49 3.12
C VAL A 107 10.15 -18.60 2.05
N GLY A 108 11.05 -18.37 1.10
CA GLY A 108 11.27 -19.23 -0.05
C GLY A 108 10.31 -18.98 -1.22
N ASP A 109 9.28 -18.14 -1.10
CA ASP A 109 8.55 -17.63 -2.26
C ASP A 109 9.45 -16.68 -3.09
N SER A 110 8.98 -16.22 -4.26
CA SER A 110 9.83 -15.52 -5.22
C SER A 110 9.58 -14.01 -5.24
N PHE A 111 10.67 -13.23 -5.16
CA PHE A 111 10.73 -11.82 -5.51
C PHE A 111 11.23 -11.69 -6.95
N VAL A 112 10.41 -11.11 -7.82
CA VAL A 112 10.68 -10.97 -9.26
C VAL A 112 10.78 -9.49 -9.61
N THR A 113 11.85 -9.11 -10.28
CA THR A 113 11.99 -7.77 -10.87
C THR A 113 11.90 -7.89 -12.39
N LEU A 114 10.99 -7.13 -12.99
CA LEU A 114 10.90 -6.97 -14.44
C LEU A 114 11.47 -5.63 -14.86
N THR A 115 12.30 -5.67 -15.88
CA THR A 115 12.94 -4.51 -16.51
C THR A 115 12.65 -4.53 -17.99
N PHE A 116 12.28 -3.39 -18.57
CA PHE A 116 12.23 -3.24 -20.02
C PHE A 116 13.64 -3.16 -20.59
N ARG A 117 13.84 -3.75 -21.77
CA ARG A 117 15.04 -3.52 -22.57
C ARG A 117 14.79 -2.32 -23.48
N ASP A 118 15.81 -1.50 -23.65
CA ASP A 118 15.77 -0.40 -24.60
C ASP A 118 15.50 -0.94 -26.00
N LYS A 119 14.49 -0.38 -26.67
CA LYS A 119 14.09 -0.77 -28.02
C LYS A 119 13.62 0.46 -28.77
N GLU A 120 14.19 0.66 -29.94
CA GLU A 120 13.81 1.76 -30.82
C GLU A 120 12.30 1.71 -31.14
N GLY A 121 11.65 2.88 -31.10
CA GLY A 121 10.22 3.02 -31.35
C GLY A 121 9.30 2.63 -30.19
N PHE A 122 9.84 2.32 -29.01
CA PHE A 122 9.04 2.05 -27.80
C PHE A 122 9.33 3.09 -26.71
N ASP A 123 8.27 3.68 -26.19
CA ASP A 123 8.32 4.59 -25.04
C ASP A 123 7.91 3.83 -23.77
N TRP A 124 8.90 3.46 -22.96
CA TRP A 124 8.67 2.76 -21.70
C TRP A 124 8.34 3.70 -20.53
N THR A 125 8.11 5.00 -20.80
CA THR A 125 7.52 5.95 -19.84
C THR A 125 6.00 5.98 -19.90
N ASP A 126 5.39 5.59 -21.03
CA ASP A 126 3.94 5.61 -21.18
C ASP A 126 3.26 4.59 -20.26
N TRP A 127 2.58 5.12 -19.24
CA TRP A 127 1.93 4.33 -18.21
C TRP A 127 0.91 3.34 -18.78
N ALA A 128 0.11 3.75 -19.76
CA ALA A 128 -0.96 2.91 -20.31
C ALA A 128 -0.39 1.69 -21.04
N THR A 129 0.60 1.90 -21.91
CA THR A 129 1.32 0.85 -22.63
C THR A 129 2.02 -0.10 -21.65
N CYS A 130 2.76 0.45 -20.70
CA CYS A 130 3.49 -0.33 -19.72
C CYS A 130 2.57 -1.21 -18.86
N VAL A 131 1.43 -0.69 -18.39
CA VAL A 131 0.44 -1.45 -17.63
C VAL A 131 -0.27 -2.51 -18.48
N TYR A 132 -0.52 -2.22 -19.76
CA TYR A 132 -1.09 -3.19 -20.70
C TYR A 132 -0.16 -4.40 -20.89
N GLU A 133 1.14 -4.16 -21.04
CA GLU A 133 2.14 -5.24 -21.15
C GLU A 133 2.27 -6.04 -19.84
N LEU A 134 2.21 -5.37 -18.69
CA LEU A 134 2.20 -6.01 -17.38
C LEU A 134 0.97 -6.92 -17.19
N ASP A 135 -0.21 -6.50 -17.62
CA ASP A 135 -1.43 -7.32 -17.55
C ASP A 135 -1.30 -8.59 -18.42
N LYS A 136 -0.73 -8.47 -19.63
CA LYS A 136 -0.44 -9.63 -20.48
C LYS A 136 0.56 -10.58 -19.83
N TYR A 137 1.58 -10.06 -19.14
CA TYR A 137 2.53 -10.87 -18.38
C TYR A 137 1.83 -11.71 -17.30
N PHE A 138 0.98 -11.11 -16.46
CA PHE A 138 0.24 -11.86 -15.44
C PHE A 138 -0.74 -12.88 -16.03
N LYS A 139 -1.36 -12.57 -17.17
CA LYS A 139 -2.20 -13.54 -17.90
C LYS A 139 -1.39 -14.76 -18.35
N ARG A 140 -0.20 -14.54 -18.94
CA ARG A 140 0.70 -15.63 -19.37
C ARG A 140 1.21 -16.44 -18.18
N LEU A 141 1.61 -15.78 -17.08
CA LEU A 141 2.00 -16.48 -15.85
C LEU A 141 0.88 -17.36 -15.30
N LYS A 142 -0.34 -16.84 -15.21
CA LYS A 142 -1.50 -17.60 -14.71
C LYS A 142 -1.90 -18.75 -15.62
N HIS A 143 -1.72 -18.60 -16.93
CA HIS A 143 -1.93 -19.69 -17.87
C HIS A 143 -0.94 -20.84 -17.63
N LYS A 144 0.32 -20.51 -17.31
CA LYS A 144 1.37 -21.51 -17.07
C LYS A 144 1.32 -22.15 -15.68
N TYR A 145 1.18 -21.34 -14.63
CA TYR A 145 1.36 -21.77 -13.24
C TYR A 145 0.06 -21.95 -12.46
N GLY A 146 -1.10 -21.68 -13.06
CA GLY A 146 -2.40 -21.83 -12.41
C GLY A 146 -3.10 -20.50 -12.11
N ARG A 147 -4.44 -20.57 -12.02
CA ARG A 147 -5.29 -19.38 -11.82
C ARG A 147 -5.25 -18.85 -10.39
N ASP A 148 -4.90 -19.71 -9.45
CA ASP A 148 -4.69 -19.50 -8.02
C ASP A 148 -3.34 -18.85 -7.69
N LEU A 149 -2.46 -18.64 -8.69
CA LEU A 149 -1.23 -17.86 -8.53
C LEU A 149 -1.53 -16.50 -7.88
N LYS A 150 -0.94 -16.29 -6.70
CA LYS A 150 -0.99 -15.06 -5.92
C LYS A 150 0.19 -14.18 -6.29
N TYR A 151 -0.06 -12.90 -6.53
CA TYR A 151 1.00 -11.91 -6.74
C TYR A 151 0.62 -10.53 -6.23
N ILE A 152 1.63 -9.74 -5.86
CA ILE A 152 1.55 -8.30 -5.68
C ILE A 152 2.68 -7.63 -6.44
N CYS A 153 2.42 -6.52 -7.11
CA CYS A 153 3.33 -5.82 -8.00
C CYS A 153 3.30 -4.33 -7.71
N ILE A 154 4.47 -3.74 -7.49
CA ILE A 154 4.66 -2.31 -7.27
C ILE A 154 5.48 -1.76 -8.45
N PRO A 155 4.93 -0.85 -9.26
CA PRO A 155 5.67 -0.15 -10.29
C PRO A 155 6.64 0.85 -9.68
N GLU A 156 7.81 1.02 -10.29
CA GLU A 156 8.79 2.05 -9.96
C GLU A 156 9.28 2.68 -11.26
N LEU A 157 9.35 4.01 -11.34
CA LEU A 157 9.96 4.65 -12.50
C LEU A 157 11.48 4.71 -12.30
N GLN A 158 12.24 3.86 -12.99
CA GLN A 158 13.69 3.89 -12.89
C GLN A 158 14.25 5.08 -13.69
N LYS A 159 14.76 6.07 -12.95
CA LYS A 159 15.38 7.29 -13.51
C LYS A 159 16.91 7.19 -13.63
N GLU A 160 17.50 6.15 -13.06
CA GLU A 160 18.95 5.93 -13.12
C GLU A 160 19.44 5.77 -14.56
N ASN A 161 20.66 6.26 -14.81
CA ASN A 161 21.35 6.17 -16.11
C ASN A 161 20.58 6.80 -17.29
N GLY A 162 19.63 7.70 -17.02
CA GLY A 162 18.85 8.40 -18.05
C GLY A 162 17.83 7.53 -18.79
N ARG A 163 17.56 6.31 -18.31
CA ARG A 163 16.70 5.33 -19.00
C ARG A 163 15.22 5.68 -18.96
N ASN A 164 14.75 6.34 -17.88
CA ASN A 164 13.36 6.69 -17.63
C ASN A 164 12.38 5.59 -18.08
N ALA A 165 12.36 4.45 -17.40
CA ALA A 165 11.50 3.33 -17.76
C ALA A 165 10.81 2.73 -16.54
N TRP A 166 9.57 2.28 -16.71
CA TRP A 166 8.84 1.59 -15.64
C TRP A 166 9.46 0.22 -15.33
N HIS A 167 9.78 -0.02 -14.07
CA HIS A 167 10.18 -1.29 -13.49
C HIS A 167 9.07 -1.85 -12.63
N TYR A 168 9.07 -3.17 -12.46
CA TYR A 168 8.06 -3.85 -11.66
C TYR A 168 8.71 -4.76 -10.62
N HIS A 169 8.42 -4.48 -9.35
CA HIS A 169 8.79 -5.33 -8.21
C HIS A 169 7.61 -6.19 -7.83
N ILE A 170 7.77 -7.51 -7.91
CA ILE A 170 6.66 -8.46 -7.83
C ILE A 170 6.97 -9.52 -6.77
N LEU A 171 6.04 -9.77 -5.86
CA LEU A 171 6.02 -11.02 -5.08
C LEU A 171 5.09 -12.00 -5.76
N ILE A 172 5.52 -13.25 -5.83
CA ILE A 172 4.73 -14.35 -6.37
C ILE A 172 4.86 -15.54 -5.42
N ASN A 173 3.74 -16.22 -5.12
CA ASN A 173 3.70 -17.42 -4.27
C ASN A 173 4.24 -18.68 -4.98
N LEU A 174 5.29 -18.54 -5.79
CA LEU A 174 6.03 -19.66 -6.37
C LEU A 174 7.33 -19.85 -5.61
N LYS A 175 7.60 -21.08 -5.19
CA LYS A 175 8.83 -21.39 -4.46
C LYS A 175 10.04 -21.21 -5.36
N TYR A 176 11.00 -20.43 -4.89
CA TYR A 176 12.27 -20.25 -5.57
C TYR A 176 12.93 -21.61 -5.82
N GLY A 177 13.30 -21.89 -7.07
CA GLY A 177 13.89 -23.17 -7.48
C GLY A 177 12.87 -24.26 -7.84
N SER A 178 11.56 -24.04 -7.65
CA SER A 178 10.51 -24.97 -8.09
C SER A 178 10.13 -24.82 -9.57
N PHE A 179 10.75 -23.89 -10.28
CA PHE A 179 10.55 -23.61 -11.69
C PHE A 179 11.86 -23.22 -12.37
N ASP A 180 11.93 -23.35 -13.68
CA ASP A 180 13.10 -22.93 -14.44
C ASP A 180 13.03 -21.42 -14.72
N PHE A 181 13.96 -20.66 -14.15
CA PHE A 181 14.03 -19.20 -14.33
C PHE A 181 14.19 -18.79 -15.79
N ARG A 182 14.76 -19.66 -16.64
CA ARG A 182 14.88 -19.42 -18.08
C ARG A 182 13.52 -19.29 -18.75
N GLU A 183 12.45 -19.75 -18.11
CA GLU A 183 11.09 -19.65 -18.62
C GLU A 183 10.44 -18.29 -18.33
N PHE A 184 10.91 -17.56 -17.31
CA PHE A 184 10.35 -16.24 -16.97
C PHE A 184 10.69 -15.17 -18.00
N ASN A 185 11.90 -15.22 -18.56
CA ASN A 185 12.34 -14.27 -19.60
C ASN A 185 11.47 -14.34 -20.87
N PRO A 186 11.18 -15.52 -21.45
CA PRO A 186 10.23 -15.66 -22.56
C PRO A 186 8.80 -15.23 -22.20
N ILE A 187 8.34 -15.48 -20.97
CA ILE A 187 7.01 -15.03 -20.52
C ILE A 187 6.95 -13.51 -20.43
N TRP A 188 8.02 -12.85 -20.02
CA TRP A 188 8.10 -11.40 -20.04
C TRP A 188 8.22 -10.86 -21.47
N GLY A 189 9.23 -11.32 -22.21
CA GLY A 189 9.44 -11.04 -23.63
C GLY A 189 9.92 -9.62 -23.97
N LEU A 190 9.84 -8.68 -23.03
CA LEU A 190 10.09 -7.24 -23.26
C LEU A 190 11.36 -6.70 -22.60
N GLY A 191 12.14 -7.58 -21.98
CA GLY A 191 13.42 -7.20 -21.39
C GLY A 191 13.97 -8.29 -20.50
N TYR A 192 14.31 -7.92 -19.27
CA TYR A 192 15.04 -8.77 -18.33
C TYR A 192 14.18 -9.11 -17.13
N VAL A 193 14.34 -10.34 -16.65
CA VAL A 193 13.73 -10.81 -15.41
C VAL A 193 14.81 -11.26 -14.44
N THR A 194 14.78 -10.70 -13.24
CA THR A 194 15.58 -11.18 -12.11
C THR A 194 14.66 -11.82 -11.09
N VAL A 195 15.06 -12.96 -10.53
CA VAL A 195 14.31 -13.64 -9.48
C VAL A 195 15.21 -13.93 -8.29
N LYS A 196 14.71 -13.65 -7.09
CA LYS A 196 15.40 -13.89 -5.82
C LYS A 196 14.44 -14.57 -4.82
N PRO A 197 14.93 -15.42 -3.91
CA PRO A 197 14.09 -15.96 -2.85
C PRO A 197 13.74 -14.88 -1.84
N ILE A 198 12.51 -14.95 -1.30
CA ILE A 198 12.10 -14.18 -0.13
C ILE A 198 12.79 -14.78 1.10
N THR A 199 13.60 -13.97 1.78
CA THR A 199 14.34 -14.40 2.99
C THR A 199 13.65 -13.97 4.29
N SER A 200 12.79 -12.95 4.25
CA SER A 200 12.02 -12.47 5.39
C SER A 200 10.76 -11.73 4.92
N THR A 201 9.60 -12.09 5.45
CA THR A 201 8.31 -11.48 5.07
C THR A 201 8.13 -10.08 5.67
N GLY A 202 8.52 -9.87 6.93
CA GLY A 202 8.42 -8.57 7.61
C GLY A 202 9.34 -7.51 7.00
N GLY A 203 10.60 -7.86 6.72
CA GLY A 203 11.54 -6.96 6.05
C GLY A 203 11.11 -6.63 4.62
N LEU A 204 10.54 -7.60 3.92
CA LEU A 204 10.09 -7.44 2.55
C LEU A 204 8.85 -6.54 2.42
N GLY A 205 7.91 -6.62 3.35
CA GLY A 205 6.78 -5.69 3.42
C GLY A 205 7.25 -4.25 3.57
N TRP A 206 8.25 -4.01 4.43
CA TRP A 206 8.87 -2.69 4.58
C TRP A 206 9.57 -2.23 3.29
N TYR A 207 10.38 -3.11 2.69
CA TYR A 207 11.09 -2.85 1.45
C TYR A 207 10.15 -2.49 0.28
N LEU A 208 9.07 -3.24 0.08
CA LEU A 208 8.05 -2.92 -0.93
C LEU A 208 7.30 -1.61 -0.62
N SER A 209 7.09 -1.30 0.65
CA SER A 209 6.49 -0.03 1.05
C SER A 209 7.38 1.19 0.73
N ALA A 210 8.70 1.00 0.62
CA ALA A 210 9.63 2.04 0.17
C ALA A 210 9.38 2.36 -1.31
N TYR A 211 9.32 1.34 -2.17
CA TYR A 211 8.98 1.50 -3.59
C TYR A 211 7.63 2.18 -3.81
N LEU A 212 6.63 1.82 -3.01
CA LEU A 212 5.32 2.49 -3.07
C LEU A 212 5.44 4.00 -2.82
N THR A 213 6.37 4.43 -1.96
CA THR A 213 6.58 5.84 -1.62
C THR A 213 7.25 6.57 -2.77
N GLU A 214 8.30 5.96 -3.31
CA GLU A 214 9.12 6.54 -4.38
C GLU A 214 8.31 6.67 -5.67
N CYS A 215 7.46 5.69 -5.98
CA CYS A 215 6.64 5.71 -7.19
C CYS A 215 5.46 6.69 -7.13
N LEU A 216 5.02 7.14 -5.95
CA LEU A 216 3.81 7.97 -5.81
C LEU A 216 3.84 9.25 -6.67
N GLN A 217 5.01 9.85 -6.82
CA GLN A 217 5.18 11.09 -7.55
C GLN A 217 5.17 10.89 -9.08
N ASP A 218 5.51 9.68 -9.52
CA ASP A 218 5.70 9.34 -10.93
C ASP A 218 4.44 8.70 -11.54
N ILE A 219 3.61 8.06 -10.71
CA ILE A 219 2.36 7.44 -11.16
C ILE A 219 1.32 8.52 -11.49
N PRO A 220 0.68 8.48 -12.67
CA PRO A 220 -0.35 9.46 -13.02
C PRO A 220 -1.51 9.46 -12.03
N GLN A 221 -2.13 10.63 -11.85
CA GLN A 221 -3.25 10.78 -10.92
C GLN A 221 -4.40 9.81 -11.27
N ASN A 222 -5.07 9.31 -10.23
CA ASN A 222 -6.18 8.35 -10.34
C ASN A 222 -5.80 6.98 -10.94
N LYS A 223 -4.51 6.67 -11.07
CA LYS A 223 -4.03 5.33 -11.43
C LYS A 223 -3.67 4.52 -10.18
N LYS A 224 -3.64 3.19 -10.36
CA LYS A 224 -3.31 2.26 -9.27
C LYS A 224 -1.83 2.35 -8.94
N THR A 225 -1.51 2.42 -7.65
CA THR A 225 -0.12 2.46 -7.15
C THR A 225 0.49 1.07 -6.97
N TYR A 226 -0.33 0.03 -7.03
CA TYR A 226 0.09 -1.36 -7.03
C TYR A 226 -0.95 -2.22 -7.77
N PHE A 227 -0.52 -3.38 -8.26
CA PHE A 227 -1.34 -4.39 -8.91
C PHE A 227 -1.29 -5.68 -8.09
N ALA A 228 -2.39 -6.39 -7.97
CA ALA A 228 -2.44 -7.58 -7.14
C ALA A 228 -3.45 -8.60 -7.69
N SER A 229 -3.18 -9.89 -7.45
CA SER A 229 -4.13 -10.95 -7.74
C SER A 229 -5.37 -10.87 -6.84
N ARG A 230 -6.55 -11.22 -7.38
CA ARG A 230 -7.83 -11.09 -6.67
C ARG A 230 -8.03 -12.07 -5.50
N ASN A 231 -7.26 -13.15 -5.47
CA ASN A 231 -7.34 -14.22 -4.46
C ASN A 231 -6.39 -14.02 -3.27
N LEU A 232 -5.89 -12.80 -3.06
CA LEU A 232 -5.15 -12.46 -1.84
C LEU A 232 -6.12 -12.31 -0.67
N THR A 233 -5.76 -12.90 0.45
CA THR A 233 -6.53 -12.88 1.70
C THR A 233 -5.96 -11.84 2.67
N LYS A 234 -6.77 -11.41 3.64
CA LYS A 234 -6.33 -10.53 4.73
C LYS A 234 -6.25 -11.34 6.03
N PRO A 235 -5.40 -10.93 6.99
CA PRO A 235 -5.37 -11.56 8.30
C PRO A 235 -6.73 -11.44 9.00
N ILE A 236 -7.02 -12.42 9.85
CA ILE A 236 -8.23 -12.46 10.68
C ILE A 236 -8.05 -11.46 11.83
N ILE A 237 -9.06 -10.64 12.08
CA ILE A 237 -9.07 -9.68 13.19
C ILE A 237 -9.86 -10.27 14.36
N ILE A 238 -9.24 -10.32 15.54
CA ILE A 238 -9.84 -10.82 16.77
C ILE A 238 -9.77 -9.70 17.80
N ASP A 239 -10.91 -9.21 18.29
CA ASP A 239 -10.95 -8.14 19.30
C ASP A 239 -11.94 -8.38 20.44
N ASN A 240 -12.59 -9.55 20.46
CA ASN A 240 -13.27 -10.05 21.64
C ASN A 240 -12.23 -10.36 22.73
N PRO A 241 -12.38 -9.84 23.97
CA PRO A 241 -11.41 -10.08 25.04
C PRO A 241 -11.13 -11.55 25.35
N GLU A 242 -12.15 -12.41 25.37
CA GLU A 242 -12.00 -13.83 25.69
C GLU A 242 -11.22 -14.56 24.59
N ASP A 243 -11.59 -14.33 23.33
CA ASP A 243 -10.88 -14.91 22.18
C ASP A 243 -9.43 -14.44 22.10
N VAL A 244 -9.16 -13.18 22.46
CA VAL A 244 -7.79 -12.66 22.53
C VAL A 244 -6.95 -13.41 23.55
N GLU A 245 -7.45 -13.59 24.78
CA GLU A 245 -6.69 -14.33 25.80
C GLU A 245 -6.53 -15.82 25.41
N ASN A 246 -7.55 -16.43 24.80
CA ASN A 246 -7.46 -17.79 24.29
C ASN A 246 -6.37 -17.95 23.22
N VAL A 247 -6.26 -17.01 22.27
CA VAL A 247 -5.19 -17.04 21.26
C VAL A 247 -3.83 -16.89 21.92
N LEU A 248 -3.68 -16.01 22.90
CA LEU A 248 -2.41 -15.83 23.61
C LEU A 248 -1.99 -17.10 24.36
N ALA A 249 -2.90 -17.73 25.10
CA ALA A 249 -2.63 -18.95 25.85
C ALA A 249 -2.30 -20.15 24.93
N ASN A 250 -3.01 -20.30 23.81
CA ASN A 250 -2.76 -21.40 22.87
C ASN A 250 -1.46 -21.25 22.06
N ASN A 251 -0.86 -20.06 22.06
CA ASN A 251 0.35 -19.76 21.30
C ASN A 251 1.53 -19.32 22.18
N GLU A 252 1.59 -19.79 23.44
CA GLU A 252 2.70 -19.53 24.37
C GLU A 252 4.07 -20.01 23.86
N HIS A 253 4.08 -20.92 22.89
CA HIS A 253 5.29 -21.40 22.22
C HIS A 253 5.92 -20.37 21.28
N LEU A 254 5.16 -19.36 20.83
CA LEU A 254 5.66 -18.30 19.97
C LEU A 254 6.41 -17.24 20.79
N SER A 255 7.47 -16.71 20.20
CA SER A 255 8.33 -15.71 20.83
C SER A 255 8.00 -14.31 20.35
N VAL A 256 8.33 -13.29 21.15
CA VAL A 256 8.24 -11.89 20.72
C VAL A 256 9.36 -11.60 19.73
N ALA A 257 9.00 -11.46 18.45
CA ALA A 257 9.94 -11.16 17.37
C ALA A 257 10.22 -9.65 17.25
N TYR A 258 9.23 -8.81 17.58
CA TYR A 258 9.34 -7.36 17.52
C TYR A 258 8.34 -6.71 18.47
N ASN A 259 8.71 -5.56 19.05
CA ASN A 259 7.78 -4.72 19.79
C ASN A 259 8.00 -3.24 19.48
N LYS A 260 6.92 -2.46 19.57
CA LYS A 260 6.95 -1.01 19.40
C LYS A 260 5.82 -0.36 20.15
N THR A 261 6.13 0.72 20.85
CA THR A 261 5.10 1.60 21.42
C THR A 261 4.92 2.83 20.53
N VAL A 262 3.67 3.10 20.16
CA VAL A 262 3.26 4.30 19.44
C VAL A 262 2.43 5.15 20.37
N ASN A 263 2.99 6.30 20.74
CA ASN A 263 2.32 7.27 21.60
C ASN A 263 1.51 8.25 20.74
N SER A 264 0.30 8.58 21.19
CA SER A 264 -0.47 9.69 20.63
C SER A 264 -1.11 10.52 21.74
N ASP A 265 -1.68 11.67 21.39
CA ASP A 265 -2.34 12.56 22.34
C ASP A 265 -3.55 11.91 23.04
N TYR A 266 -4.15 10.89 22.42
CA TYR A 266 -5.42 10.32 22.85
C TYR A 266 -5.32 8.85 23.26
N ILE A 267 -4.48 8.09 22.57
CA ILE A 267 -4.36 6.63 22.73
C ILE A 267 -2.89 6.25 22.57
N ASP A 268 -2.35 5.53 23.53
CA ASP A 268 -1.10 4.80 23.34
C ASP A 268 -1.42 3.40 22.84
N CYS A 269 -0.63 2.94 21.88
CA CYS A 269 -0.72 1.62 21.32
C CYS A 269 0.62 0.91 21.45
N GLU A 270 0.63 -0.19 22.19
CA GLU A 270 1.74 -1.14 22.17
C GLU A 270 1.45 -2.19 21.10
N TYR A 271 2.40 -2.39 20.20
CA TYR A 271 2.36 -3.34 19.10
C TYR A 271 3.43 -4.40 19.32
N ILE A 272 3.05 -5.67 19.22
CA ILE A 272 3.94 -6.81 19.47
C ILE A 272 3.71 -7.85 18.37
N GLU A 273 4.79 -8.32 17.75
CA GLU A 273 4.77 -9.40 16.75
C GLU A 273 5.20 -10.71 17.40
N PHE A 274 4.40 -11.77 17.24
CA PHE A 274 4.69 -13.11 17.73
C PHE A 274 5.01 -14.05 16.56
N ARG A 275 6.14 -14.76 16.65
CA ARG A 275 6.65 -15.73 15.67
C ARG A 275 7.42 -16.86 16.31
#